data_AF-A0A099ZYU5-F1
#
_entry.id   AF-A0A099ZYU5-F1
#
_cell.length_a   1.000
_cell.length_b   1.000
_cell.length_c   1.000
_cell.angle_alpha   90.00
_cell.angle_beta   90.00
_cell.angle_gamma   90.00
#
_symmetry.space_group_name_H-M   'P 1'
#
loop_
_entity.id
_entity.type
_entity.pdbx_description
1 polymer ?
#
loop_
_entity_poly.entity_id
_entity_poly.type
_entity_poly.pdbx_seq_one_letter_code
_entity_poly.pdbx_strand_id
1 'polypeptide(L)'
;DEVLLALAEQLGTFTALVGGPEFVHCLLPPLESLATVEETVVRDKAVESLRAVSHEHAPPDLEGHFVPLVKRLAGGDWFTSRTSACGLFSVCDTRASSPVKAELRHHPWWPQAVLGGPKLVLVAPRELWWDLVRFGLTPGSSRLVPQHDSVRLLAVEACVSIAQLLPQEELEGLVMPTLRQAAEDKSWRVRYMVADKFTEV
;
A
#
# COMPACT_ATOMS: atom_id res chain seq x y z
N ASP A 1 -17.75 16.28 -4.82
CA ASP A 1 -16.97 15.28 -4.07
C ASP A 1 -17.77 14.49 -3.04
N GLU A 2 -18.61 15.11 -2.21
CA GLU A 2 -19.43 14.39 -1.21
C GLU A 2 -20.31 13.28 -1.80
N VAL A 3 -20.89 13.50 -2.98
CA VAL A 3 -21.68 12.47 -3.68
C VAL A 3 -20.83 11.26 -4.10
N LEU A 4 -19.60 11.50 -4.56
CA LEU A 4 -18.68 10.43 -4.95
C LEU A 4 -18.17 9.65 -3.73
N LEU A 5 -17.96 10.34 -2.62
CA LEU A 5 -17.60 9.74 -1.35
C LEU A 5 -18.71 8.80 -0.85
N ALA A 6 -19.96 9.29 -0.82
CA ALA A 6 -21.11 8.49 -0.45
C ALA A 6 -21.32 7.30 -1.41
N LEU A 7 -21.13 7.50 -2.71
CA LEU A 7 -21.20 6.42 -3.69
C LEU A 7 -20.13 5.35 -3.43
N ALA A 8 -18.88 5.74 -3.19
CA ALA A 8 -17.79 4.82 -2.87
C ALA A 8 -18.13 3.98 -1.63
N GLU A 9 -18.69 4.61 -0.59
CA GLU A 9 -19.12 3.94 0.64
C GLU A 9 -20.26 2.93 0.39
N GLN A 10 -21.31 3.35 -0.31
CA GLN A 10 -22.46 2.46 -0.58
C GLN A 10 -22.04 1.22 -1.37
N LEU A 11 -21.17 1.38 -2.38
CA LEU A 11 -20.66 0.27 -3.17
C LEU A 11 -19.89 -0.78 -2.35
N GLY A 12 -19.31 -0.39 -1.20
CA GLY A 12 -18.64 -1.33 -0.29
C GLY A 12 -19.57 -2.33 0.41
N THR A 13 -20.88 -2.01 0.49
CA THR A 13 -21.90 -2.83 1.16
C THR A 13 -22.90 -3.44 0.19
N PHE A 14 -22.67 -3.29 -1.12
CA PHE A 14 -23.63 -3.63 -2.16
C PHE A 14 -23.65 -5.12 -2.57
N THR A 15 -22.80 -5.97 -2.00
CA THR A 15 -22.67 -7.39 -2.36
C THR A 15 -24.01 -8.13 -2.38
N ALA A 16 -24.84 -7.95 -1.35
CA ALA A 16 -26.16 -8.57 -1.29
C ALA A 16 -27.13 -8.05 -2.37
N LEU A 17 -26.97 -6.79 -2.79
CA LEU A 17 -27.84 -6.12 -3.75
C LEU A 17 -27.47 -6.45 -5.21
N VAL A 18 -26.24 -6.90 -5.46
CA VAL A 18 -25.79 -7.35 -6.79
C VAL A 18 -26.00 -8.85 -7.05
N GLY A 19 -26.59 -9.59 -6.09
CA GLY A 19 -26.85 -11.02 -6.23
C GLY A 19 -25.90 -11.92 -5.43
N GLY A 20 -25.13 -11.35 -4.50
CA GLY A 20 -24.25 -12.09 -3.60
C GLY A 20 -22.82 -12.24 -4.10
N PRO A 21 -22.00 -13.09 -3.42
CA PRO A 21 -20.58 -13.27 -3.70
C PRO A 21 -20.24 -13.64 -5.15
N GLU A 22 -21.11 -14.36 -5.85
CA GLU A 22 -20.88 -14.76 -7.25
C GLU A 22 -20.80 -13.56 -8.22
N PHE A 23 -21.52 -12.47 -7.90
CA PHE A 23 -21.62 -11.27 -8.75
C PHE A 23 -20.86 -10.08 -8.17
N VAL A 24 -20.11 -10.29 -7.09
CA VAL A 24 -19.37 -9.23 -6.40
C VAL A 24 -18.36 -8.51 -7.30
N HIS A 25 -17.81 -9.20 -8.30
CA HIS A 25 -16.88 -8.66 -9.28
C HIS A 25 -17.49 -7.53 -10.13
N CYS A 26 -18.82 -7.44 -10.24
CA CYS A 26 -19.53 -6.36 -10.94
C CYS A 26 -19.37 -5.00 -10.24
N LEU A 27 -18.98 -4.98 -8.96
CA LEU A 27 -18.69 -3.76 -8.20
C LEU A 27 -17.29 -3.20 -8.48
N LEU A 28 -16.40 -3.99 -9.07
CA LEU A 28 -15.01 -3.59 -9.31
C LEU A 28 -14.87 -2.42 -10.30
N PRO A 29 -15.55 -2.39 -11.47
CA PRO A 29 -15.41 -1.27 -12.41
C PRO A 29 -15.78 0.11 -11.84
N PRO A 30 -16.93 0.32 -11.16
CA PRO A 30 -17.23 1.64 -10.61
C PRO A 30 -16.28 2.02 -9.46
N LEU A 31 -15.87 1.06 -8.62
CA LEU A 31 -14.90 1.31 -7.56
C LEU A 31 -13.50 1.62 -8.12
N GLU A 32 -13.08 0.97 -9.21
CA GLU A 32 -11.83 1.26 -9.92
C GLU A 32 -11.82 2.70 -10.43
N SER A 33 -12.92 3.14 -11.06
CA SER A 33 -13.06 4.53 -11.51
C SER A 33 -12.93 5.51 -10.34
N LEU A 34 -13.62 5.25 -9.23
CA LEU A 34 -13.55 6.08 -8.02
C LEU A 34 -12.14 6.08 -7.39
N ALA A 35 -11.40 4.98 -7.50
CA ALA A 35 -10.02 4.89 -7.02
C ALA A 35 -9.02 5.70 -7.87
N THR A 36 -9.42 6.22 -9.03
CA THR A 36 -8.54 7.03 -9.91
C THR A 36 -8.77 8.54 -9.84
N VAL A 37 -9.85 9.00 -9.18
CA VAL A 37 -10.22 10.42 -9.11
C VAL A 37 -9.17 11.27 -8.38
N GLU A 38 -9.13 12.57 -8.63
CA GLU A 38 -8.14 13.47 -8.01
C GLU A 38 -8.37 13.70 -6.51
N GLU A 39 -9.62 13.63 -6.05
CA GLU A 39 -9.97 13.83 -4.65
C GLU A 39 -9.49 12.67 -3.78
N THR A 40 -8.59 12.98 -2.84
CA THR A 40 -7.95 12.02 -1.94
C THR A 40 -8.94 11.25 -1.10
N VAL A 41 -9.93 11.94 -0.52
CA VAL A 41 -10.90 11.35 0.40
C VAL A 41 -11.79 10.33 -0.32
N VAL A 42 -12.16 10.62 -1.58
CA VAL A 42 -12.95 9.71 -2.41
C VAL A 42 -12.13 8.47 -2.79
N ARG A 43 -10.86 8.62 -3.19
CA ARG A 43 -9.99 7.48 -3.49
C ARG A 43 -9.79 6.58 -2.28
N ASP A 44 -9.56 7.18 -1.12
CA ASP A 44 -9.35 6.45 0.12
C ASP A 44 -10.56 5.59 0.48
N LYS A 45 -11.76 6.15 0.34
CA LYS A 45 -13.01 5.41 0.57
C LYS A 45 -13.24 4.33 -0.49
N ALA A 46 -12.90 4.59 -1.75
CA ALA A 46 -12.98 3.58 -2.80
C ALA A 46 -12.04 2.39 -2.54
N VAL A 47 -10.83 2.66 -2.06
CA VAL A 47 -9.87 1.62 -1.64
C VAL A 47 -10.40 0.84 -0.42
N GLU A 48 -10.96 1.52 0.57
CA GLU A 48 -11.60 0.87 1.73
C GLU A 48 -12.72 -0.08 1.28
N SER A 49 -13.61 0.39 0.40
CA SER A 49 -14.68 -0.43 -0.19
C SER A 49 -14.13 -1.60 -1.01
N LEU A 50 -13.09 -1.39 -1.83
CA LEU A 50 -12.44 -2.47 -2.56
C LEU A 50 -11.86 -3.53 -1.61
N ARG A 51 -11.29 -3.13 -0.48
CA ARG A 51 -10.82 -4.08 0.55
C ARG A 51 -11.97 -4.86 1.15
N ALA A 52 -13.07 -4.21 1.54
CA ALA A 52 -14.25 -4.89 2.08
C ALA A 52 -14.81 -5.91 1.09
N VAL A 53 -15.06 -5.47 -0.15
CA VAL A 53 -15.65 -6.27 -1.23
C VAL A 53 -14.70 -7.39 -1.65
N SER A 54 -13.38 -7.21 -1.51
CA SER A 54 -12.42 -8.28 -1.77
C SER A 54 -12.68 -9.51 -0.91
N HIS A 55 -13.04 -9.35 0.37
CA HIS A 55 -13.25 -10.47 1.31
C HIS A 55 -14.40 -11.39 0.89
N GLU A 56 -15.36 -10.86 0.15
CA GLU A 56 -16.49 -11.60 -0.41
C GLU A 56 -16.15 -12.39 -1.69
N HIS A 57 -15.00 -12.14 -2.32
CA HIS A 57 -14.58 -12.91 -3.50
C HIS A 57 -14.15 -14.32 -3.11
N ALA A 58 -14.57 -15.32 -3.88
CA ALA A 58 -13.94 -16.64 -3.82
C ALA A 58 -12.47 -16.55 -4.32
N PRO A 59 -11.56 -17.42 -3.88
CA PRO A 59 -10.16 -17.43 -4.34
C PRO A 59 -9.99 -17.36 -5.88
N PRO A 60 -10.72 -18.14 -6.70
CA PRO A 60 -10.58 -18.05 -8.16
C PRO A 60 -11.07 -16.71 -8.72
N ASP A 61 -12.12 -16.11 -8.16
CA ASP A 61 -12.64 -14.82 -8.61
C ASP A 61 -11.73 -13.66 -8.19
N LEU A 62 -11.09 -13.79 -7.03
CA LEU A 62 -10.07 -12.84 -6.58
C LEU A 62 -8.89 -12.83 -7.55
N GLU A 63 -8.41 -13.98 -7.98
CA GLU A 63 -7.34 -14.07 -8.99
C GLU A 63 -7.80 -13.68 -10.39
N GLY A 64 -9.03 -14.01 -10.77
CA GLY A 64 -9.61 -13.75 -12.09
C GLY A 64 -10.02 -12.30 -12.33
N HIS A 65 -10.42 -11.57 -11.28
CA HIS A 65 -10.99 -10.22 -11.41
C HIS A 65 -10.26 -9.17 -10.57
N PHE A 66 -10.04 -9.45 -9.28
CA PHE A 66 -9.46 -8.47 -8.36
C PHE A 66 -7.97 -8.23 -8.62
N VAL A 67 -7.17 -9.30 -8.82
CA VAL A 67 -5.74 -9.19 -9.13
C VAL A 67 -5.49 -8.40 -10.43
N PRO A 68 -6.22 -8.63 -11.54
CA PRO A 68 -6.13 -7.80 -12.74
C PRO A 68 -6.44 -6.32 -12.49
N LEU A 69 -7.43 -5.98 -11.64
CA LEU A 69 -7.71 -4.60 -11.26
C LEU A 69 -6.51 -3.97 -10.55
N VAL A 70 -5.90 -4.67 -9.60
CA VAL A 70 -4.73 -4.16 -8.88
C VAL A 70 -3.56 -3.93 -9.85
N LYS A 71 -3.34 -4.84 -10.81
CA LYS A 71 -2.32 -4.66 -11.86
C LYS A 71 -2.60 -3.45 -12.75
N ARG A 72 -3.86 -3.23 -13.16
CA ARG A 72 -4.26 -2.05 -13.95
C ARG A 72 -4.03 -0.75 -13.17
N LEU A 73 -4.46 -0.71 -11.91
CA LEU A 73 -4.26 0.49 -11.09
C LEU A 73 -2.77 0.81 -10.91
N ALA A 74 -1.95 -0.21 -10.66
CA ALA A 74 -0.52 -0.06 -10.44
C ALA A 74 0.27 0.27 -11.71
N GLY A 75 -0.19 -0.20 -12.87
CA GLY A 75 0.36 0.14 -14.19
C GLY A 75 -0.24 1.39 -14.83
N GLY A 76 -1.21 2.05 -14.18
CA GLY A 76 -1.91 3.20 -14.74
C GLY A 76 -1.01 4.42 -14.94
N ASP A 77 -1.31 5.22 -15.97
CA ASP A 77 -0.53 6.42 -16.34
C ASP A 77 -0.55 7.48 -15.24
N TRP A 78 -1.65 7.57 -14.49
CA TRP A 78 -1.87 8.56 -13.45
C TRP A 78 -1.33 8.12 -12.09
N PHE A 79 -0.66 9.04 -11.39
CA PHE A 79 -0.14 8.80 -10.04
C PHE A 79 -1.25 8.45 -9.03
N THR A 80 -2.44 9.03 -9.20
CA THR A 80 -3.62 8.76 -8.36
C THR A 80 -4.00 7.28 -8.37
N SER A 81 -4.04 6.68 -9.55
CA SER A 81 -4.28 5.25 -9.78
C SER A 81 -3.23 4.38 -9.08
N ARG A 82 -1.94 4.69 -9.27
CA ARG A 82 -0.84 3.94 -8.65
C ARG A 82 -0.85 4.03 -7.12
N THR A 83 -1.23 5.20 -6.58
CA THR A 83 -1.40 5.42 -5.14
C THR A 83 -2.54 4.58 -4.57
N SER A 84 -3.63 4.39 -5.32
CA SER A 84 -4.74 3.53 -4.86
C SER A 84 -4.37 2.04 -4.88
N ALA A 85 -3.58 1.60 -5.86
CA ALA A 85 -3.11 0.21 -5.94
C ALA A 85 -2.32 -0.21 -4.68
N CYS A 86 -1.52 0.71 -4.14
CA CYS A 86 -0.82 0.56 -2.86
C CYS A 86 -1.76 0.09 -1.74
N GLY A 87 -2.98 0.62 -1.69
CA GLY A 87 -3.94 0.22 -0.66
C GLY A 87 -4.56 -1.16 -0.87
N LEU A 88 -4.20 -1.93 -1.89
CA LEU A 88 -4.87 -3.19 -2.24
C LEU A 88 -3.93 -4.41 -2.21
N PHE A 89 -2.62 -4.22 -2.21
CA PHE A 89 -1.66 -5.34 -2.28
C PHE A 89 -1.75 -6.33 -1.12
N SER A 90 -1.94 -5.83 0.10
CA SER A 90 -2.07 -6.68 1.29
C SER A 90 -3.23 -7.70 1.19
N VAL A 91 -4.29 -7.37 0.44
CA VAL A 91 -5.40 -8.29 0.20
C VAL A 91 -4.96 -9.43 -0.71
N CYS A 92 -4.28 -9.11 -1.81
CA CYS A 92 -3.77 -10.13 -2.74
C CYS A 92 -2.71 -11.01 -2.08
N ASP A 93 -1.80 -10.42 -1.29
CA ASP A 93 -0.72 -11.17 -0.64
C ASP A 93 -1.23 -12.14 0.44
N THR A 94 -2.35 -11.85 1.10
CA THR A 94 -2.93 -12.75 2.10
C THR A 94 -3.74 -13.88 1.46
N ARG A 95 -4.45 -13.63 0.35
CA ARG A 95 -5.48 -14.54 -0.16
C ARG A 95 -5.19 -15.21 -1.50
N ALA A 96 -4.32 -14.63 -2.33
CA ALA A 96 -3.97 -15.24 -3.61
C ALA A 96 -3.06 -16.47 -3.43
N SER A 97 -2.95 -17.30 -4.44
CA SER A 97 -2.05 -18.44 -4.49
C SER A 97 -0.58 -18.00 -4.58
N SER A 98 0.34 -18.86 -4.12
CA SER A 98 1.79 -18.63 -4.19
C SER A 98 2.32 -18.16 -5.56
N PRO A 99 1.89 -18.72 -6.72
CA PRO A 99 2.37 -18.23 -8.02
C PRO A 99 1.93 -16.78 -8.31
N VAL A 100 0.70 -16.41 -7.93
CA VAL A 100 0.20 -15.04 -8.10
C VAL A 100 0.92 -14.07 -7.18
N LYS A 101 1.20 -14.47 -5.93
CA LYS A 101 2.03 -13.67 -5.01
C LYS A 101 3.42 -13.42 -5.59
N ALA A 102 4.05 -14.47 -6.13
CA ALA A 102 5.35 -14.33 -6.79
C ALA A 102 5.26 -13.39 -7.99
N GLU A 103 4.25 -13.50 -8.84
CA GLU A 103 4.05 -12.62 -9.99
C GLU A 103 3.92 -11.14 -9.56
N LEU A 104 3.12 -10.87 -8.53
CA LEU A 104 2.92 -9.51 -8.01
C LEU A 104 4.21 -8.91 -7.45
N ARG A 105 5.05 -9.71 -6.78
CA ARG A 105 6.35 -9.28 -6.24
C ARG A 105 7.41 -9.02 -7.31
N HIS A 106 7.33 -9.69 -8.46
CA HIS A 106 8.25 -9.49 -9.58
C HIS A 106 7.81 -8.36 -10.54
N HIS A 107 6.62 -7.80 -10.36
CA HIS A 107 6.12 -6.79 -11.29
C HIS A 107 6.94 -5.48 -11.19
N PRO A 108 7.34 -4.84 -12.30
CA PRO A 108 8.16 -3.62 -12.29
C PRO A 108 7.68 -2.44 -11.44
N TRP A 109 6.37 -2.34 -11.16
CA TRP A 109 5.82 -1.30 -10.30
C TRP A 109 5.89 -1.66 -8.82
N TRP A 110 6.21 -2.91 -8.45
CA TRP A 110 6.25 -3.38 -7.06
C TRP A 110 7.15 -2.50 -6.18
N PRO A 111 8.42 -2.20 -6.56
CA PRO A 111 9.25 -1.28 -5.79
C PRO A 111 8.67 0.14 -5.73
N GLN A 112 7.98 0.60 -6.78
CA GLN A 112 7.42 1.95 -6.86
C GLN A 112 6.13 2.09 -6.05
N ALA A 113 5.29 1.06 -5.96
CA ALA A 113 4.12 1.04 -5.11
C ALA A 113 4.54 1.01 -3.63
N VAL A 114 5.60 0.27 -3.31
CA VAL A 114 6.16 0.19 -1.95
C VAL A 114 6.76 1.52 -1.52
N LEU A 115 7.29 2.31 -2.45
CA LEU A 115 8.06 3.51 -2.14
C LEU A 115 7.39 4.83 -2.53
N GLY A 116 6.36 4.78 -3.38
CA GLY A 116 5.69 5.94 -3.96
C GLY A 116 4.36 6.30 -3.31
N GLY A 117 3.83 5.46 -2.41
CA GLY A 117 2.57 5.68 -1.72
C GLY A 117 2.78 5.84 -0.21
N PRO A 118 2.30 6.91 0.43
CA PRO A 118 2.30 7.07 1.90
C PRO A 118 1.66 5.90 2.65
N LYS A 119 0.80 5.14 1.96
CA LYS A 119 -0.06 4.12 2.57
C LYS A 119 0.37 2.67 2.30
N LEU A 120 1.22 2.34 1.31
CA LEU A 120 1.65 0.93 1.14
C LEU A 120 2.60 0.52 2.26
N VAL A 121 3.43 1.47 2.67
CA VAL A 121 4.46 1.32 3.71
C VAL A 121 3.87 1.02 5.09
N LEU A 122 2.60 1.32 5.33
CA LEU A 122 1.93 1.09 6.61
C LEU A 122 1.04 -0.16 6.62
N VAL A 123 0.83 -0.82 5.46
CA VAL A 123 -0.24 -1.82 5.30
C VAL A 123 0.25 -3.18 4.77
N ALA A 124 1.54 -3.31 4.42
CA ALA A 124 2.10 -4.59 3.98
C ALA A 124 2.24 -5.60 5.15
N PRO A 125 1.88 -6.89 4.96
CA PRO A 125 2.10 -7.96 5.95
C PRO A 125 3.59 -8.21 6.24
N ARG A 126 3.91 -8.69 7.45
CA ARG A 126 5.28 -8.93 7.96
C ARG A 126 6.16 -9.75 7.01
N GLU A 127 5.59 -10.74 6.32
CA GLU A 127 6.27 -11.66 5.42
C GLU A 127 6.72 -10.98 4.11
N LEU A 128 5.95 -9.98 3.68
CA LEU A 128 6.19 -9.20 2.47
C LEU A 128 7.37 -8.23 2.65
N TRP A 129 7.60 -7.78 3.89
CA TRP A 129 8.67 -6.86 4.25
C TRP A 129 10.07 -7.48 4.16
N TRP A 130 10.23 -8.76 4.50
CA TRP A 130 11.52 -9.44 4.35
C TRP A 130 12.01 -9.45 2.92
N ASP A 131 11.09 -9.57 1.96
CA ASP A 131 11.42 -9.45 0.54
C ASP A 131 11.80 -8.01 0.19
N LEU A 132 11.13 -6.99 0.74
CA LEU A 132 11.46 -5.58 0.50
C LEU A 132 12.82 -5.16 1.08
N VAL A 133 13.16 -5.64 2.28
CA VAL A 133 14.48 -5.46 2.89
C VAL A 133 15.56 -6.14 2.05
N ARG A 134 15.30 -7.35 1.53
CA ARG A 134 16.22 -8.10 0.64
C ARG A 134 16.37 -7.48 -0.75
N PHE A 135 15.32 -6.87 -1.30
CA PHE A 135 15.32 -6.23 -2.63
C PHE A 135 15.96 -4.83 -2.65
N GLY A 136 16.50 -4.34 -1.53
CA GLY A 136 17.35 -3.16 -1.50
C GLY A 136 16.76 -1.92 -0.83
N LEU A 137 15.84 -2.10 0.13
CA LEU A 137 15.55 -1.09 1.16
C LEU A 137 16.57 -1.06 2.29
N THR A 138 17.76 -1.62 2.08
CA THR A 138 18.91 -1.27 2.91
C THR A 138 19.31 0.18 2.62
N PRO A 139 19.41 1.03 3.65
CA PRO A 139 19.84 2.42 3.51
C PRO A 139 21.27 2.45 2.96
N GLY A 140 21.43 2.99 1.75
CA GLY A 140 22.70 3.03 1.02
C GLY A 140 22.58 2.88 -0.49
N SER A 141 21.46 2.33 -0.99
CA SER A 141 21.19 2.36 -2.43
C SER A 141 20.77 3.79 -2.84
N SER A 142 21.64 4.48 -3.58
CA SER A 142 21.44 5.84 -4.13
C SER A 142 20.23 5.99 -5.07
N ARG A 143 19.40 4.95 -5.20
CA ARG A 143 18.26 4.89 -6.10
C ARG A 143 16.93 5.22 -5.42
N LEU A 144 16.87 5.27 -4.09
CA LEU A 144 15.60 5.27 -3.34
C LEU A 144 15.45 6.40 -2.30
N VAL A 145 16.28 7.44 -2.32
CA VAL A 145 16.03 8.65 -1.53
C VAL A 145 15.28 9.65 -2.40
N PRO A 146 13.93 9.71 -2.35
CA PRO A 146 13.18 10.73 -3.06
C PRO A 146 13.66 12.10 -2.60
N GLN A 147 13.95 12.97 -3.56
CA GLN A 147 14.45 14.33 -3.29
C GLN A 147 13.44 15.14 -2.45
N HIS A 148 12.15 14.77 -2.49
CA HIS A 148 11.09 15.42 -1.76
C HIS A 148 11.03 14.98 -0.29
N ASP A 149 11.05 15.96 0.62
CA ASP A 149 11.05 15.73 2.07
C ASP A 149 9.80 15.00 2.57
N SER A 150 8.66 15.23 1.92
CA SER A 150 7.36 14.66 2.30
C SER A 150 7.34 13.13 2.16
N VAL A 151 8.16 12.56 1.27
CA VAL A 151 8.28 11.09 1.14
C VAL A 151 9.26 10.52 2.16
N ARG A 152 10.34 11.25 2.49
CA ARG A 152 11.30 10.83 3.53
C ARG A 152 10.68 10.82 4.92
N LEU A 153 9.71 11.69 5.16
CA LEU A 153 8.94 11.76 6.40
C LEU A 153 8.13 10.46 6.65
N LEU A 154 7.57 9.88 5.59
CA LEU A 154 6.82 8.62 5.64
C LEU A 154 7.73 7.41 5.87
N ALA A 155 8.99 7.48 5.46
CA ALA A 155 9.97 6.44 5.77
C ALA A 155 10.26 6.32 7.27
N VAL A 156 10.08 7.40 8.05
CA VAL A 156 10.20 7.35 9.51
C VAL A 156 9.05 6.57 10.13
N GLU A 157 7.80 6.85 9.70
CA GLU A 157 6.62 6.08 10.14
C GLU A 157 6.74 4.60 9.77
N ALA A 158 7.30 4.30 8.59
CA ALA A 158 7.67 2.94 8.18
C ALA A 158 8.56 2.25 9.21
N CYS A 159 9.62 2.94 9.62
CA CYS A 159 10.64 2.37 10.51
C CYS A 159 10.03 1.99 11.87
N VAL A 160 9.07 2.77 12.38
CA VAL A 160 8.32 2.46 13.60
C VAL A 160 7.53 1.16 13.43
N SER A 161 6.73 1.05 12.38
CA SER A 161 5.94 -0.16 12.12
C SER A 161 6.83 -1.39 11.87
N ILE A 162 7.97 -1.21 11.20
CA ILE A 162 8.95 -2.27 10.96
C ILE A 162 9.62 -2.70 12.28
N ALA A 163 9.99 -1.75 13.13
CA ALA A 163 10.66 -2.06 14.40
C ALA A 163 9.82 -2.96 15.30
N GLN A 164 8.50 -2.76 15.29
CA GLN A 164 7.53 -3.58 16.03
C GLN A 164 7.40 -5.02 15.51
N LEU A 165 7.82 -5.30 14.27
CA LEU A 165 7.71 -6.61 13.64
C LEU A 165 9.03 -7.41 13.67
N LEU A 166 10.16 -6.75 13.92
CA LEU A 166 11.48 -7.36 13.87
C LEU A 166 11.95 -7.82 15.27
N PRO A 167 12.74 -8.91 15.36
CA PRO A 167 13.49 -9.22 16.56
C PRO A 167 14.48 -8.10 16.88
N GLN A 168 14.71 -7.84 18.17
CA GLN A 168 15.58 -6.74 18.62
C GLN A 168 17.01 -6.84 18.07
N GLU A 169 17.50 -8.05 17.82
CA GLU A 169 18.83 -8.34 17.26
C GLU A 169 19.00 -7.82 15.83
N GLU A 170 17.92 -7.68 15.07
CA GLU A 170 17.95 -7.27 13.66
C GLU A 170 17.71 -5.77 13.48
N LEU A 171 17.16 -5.08 14.49
CA LEU A 171 16.86 -3.64 14.44
C LEU A 171 18.11 -2.80 14.16
N GLU A 172 19.22 -3.14 14.82
CA GLU A 172 20.48 -2.42 14.71
C GLU A 172 21.06 -2.47 13.29
N GLY A 173 20.89 -3.60 12.59
CA GLY A 173 21.39 -3.79 11.23
C GLY A 173 20.46 -3.25 10.14
N LEU A 174 19.15 -3.30 10.37
CA LEU A 174 18.15 -3.06 9.32
C LEU A 174 17.42 -1.71 9.44
N VAL A 175 17.15 -1.24 10.67
CA VAL A 175 16.29 -0.06 10.92
C VAL A 175 17.11 1.15 11.39
N MET A 176 18.04 0.93 12.33
CA MET A 176 18.80 2.00 12.96
C MET A 176 19.62 2.88 11.99
N PRO A 177 20.22 2.35 10.90
CA PRO A 177 20.94 3.21 9.96
C PRO A 177 20.00 4.21 9.26
N THR A 178 18.77 3.82 8.92
CA THR A 178 17.75 4.71 8.32
C THR A 178 17.28 5.75 9.32
N LEU A 179 17.00 5.37 10.57
CA LEU A 179 16.58 6.30 11.62
C LEU A 179 17.66 7.33 11.96
N ARG A 180 18.93 6.91 12.04
CA ARG A 180 20.07 7.84 12.24
C ARG A 180 20.18 8.83 11.08
N GLN A 181 20.07 8.34 9.85
CA GLN A 181 20.06 9.22 8.67
C GLN A 181 18.88 10.21 8.69
N ALA A 182 17.69 9.77 9.10
CA ALA A 182 16.52 10.63 9.20
C ALA A 182 16.63 11.67 10.32
N ALA A 183 17.27 11.31 11.45
CA ALA A 183 17.55 12.23 12.56
C ALA A 183 18.50 13.37 12.15
N GLU A 184 19.39 13.11 11.20
CA GLU A 184 20.32 14.08 10.63
C GLU A 184 19.88 14.64 9.26
N ASP A 185 18.63 14.41 8.85
CA ASP A 185 18.13 14.83 7.54
C ASP A 185 18.21 16.36 7.38
N LYS A 186 18.43 16.83 6.15
CA LYS A 186 18.48 18.27 5.84
C LYS A 186 17.14 18.97 6.11
N SER A 187 16.00 18.29 5.91
CA SER A 187 14.67 18.82 6.18
C SER A 187 14.34 18.73 7.66
N TRP A 188 13.99 19.87 8.26
CA TRP A 188 13.58 19.93 9.66
C TRP A 188 12.31 19.11 9.93
N ARG A 189 11.43 18.93 8.93
CA ARG A 189 10.20 18.15 9.05
C ARG A 189 10.48 16.67 9.28
N VAL A 190 11.50 16.13 8.60
CA VAL A 190 11.92 14.73 8.77
C VAL A 190 12.53 14.53 10.16
N ARG A 191 13.41 15.45 10.59
CA ARG A 191 13.97 15.42 11.96
C ARG A 191 12.90 15.55 13.03
N TYR A 192 11.90 16.42 12.80
CA TYR A 192 10.74 16.56 13.68
C TYR A 192 9.97 15.24 13.79
N MET A 193 9.69 14.56 12.67
CA MET A 193 8.97 13.29 12.67
C MET A 193 9.70 12.20 13.47
N VAL A 194 11.03 12.13 13.40
CA VAL A 194 11.82 11.22 14.25
C VAL A 194 11.62 11.53 15.73
N ALA A 195 11.59 12.82 16.11
CA ALA A 195 11.37 13.24 17.48
C ALA A 195 9.94 12.95 17.96
N ASP A 196 8.93 13.22 17.12
CA ASP A 196 7.52 12.95 17.39
C ASP A 196 7.25 11.46 17.64
N LYS A 197 7.95 10.60 16.88
CA LYS A 197 7.84 9.13 16.95
C LYS A 197 8.86 8.45 17.86
N PHE A 198 9.70 9.21 18.58
CA PHE A 198 10.84 8.68 19.32
C PHE A 198 10.44 7.64 20.40
N THR A 199 9.25 7.78 20.99
CA THR A 199 8.76 6.86 22.01
C THR A 199 8.11 5.59 21.45
N GLU A 200 7.83 5.56 20.15
CA GLU A 200 7.19 4.42 19.47
C GLU A 200 8.19 3.45 18.84
N VAL A 201 9.47 3.84 18.77
CA VAL A 201 10.61 3.06 18.24
C VAL A 201 11.23 2.20 19.33
#